data_AF-A0A8I2YK24-F1
#
_entry.id   AF-A0A8I2YK24-F1
#
_cell.length_a   1.000
_cell.length_b   1.000
_cell.length_c   1.000
_cell.angle_alpha   90.00
_cell.angle_beta   90.00
_cell.angle_gamma   90.00
#
_symmetry.space_group_name_H-M   'P 1'
#
loop_
_entity.id
_entity.type
_entity.pdbx_description
1 polymer ?
#
loop_
_entity_poly.entity_id
_entity_poly.type
_entity_poly.pdbx_seq_one_letter_code
_entity_poly.pdbx_strand_id
1 'polypeptide(L)'
;MQRYRETHDFYHALFGLRVSALPELALKVFEFANLGFPMTALALGASVKMKKAQCDRLWHEFVPWGIRCGGSAQCLLTVYWEERWGQEVQDIKNELGVWDPPGGLSIHSK
;
A
#
# COMPACT_ATOMS: atom_id res chain seq x y z
N MET A 1 8.08 7.03 14.12
CA MET A 1 7.87 7.98 13.00
C MET A 1 8.99 7.99 11.98
N GLN A 2 10.28 8.01 12.36
CA GLN A 2 11.39 8.02 11.40
C GLN A 2 11.37 6.79 10.47
N ARG A 3 11.41 5.57 11.04
CA ARG A 3 11.38 4.32 10.26
C ARG A 3 10.22 4.26 9.27
N TYR A 4 9.00 4.59 9.72
CA TYR A 4 7.83 4.65 8.83
C TYR A 4 8.04 5.55 7.61
N ARG A 5 8.61 6.75 7.80
CA ARG A 5 8.89 7.67 6.69
C ARG A 5 9.97 7.13 5.76
N GLU A 6 10.98 6.45 6.30
CA GLU A 6 12.09 5.86 5.53
C GLU A 6 11.65 4.62 4.75
N THR A 7 10.66 3.86 5.25
CA THR A 7 10.21 2.61 4.62
C THR A 7 8.95 2.74 3.77
N HIS A 8 8.23 3.87 3.84
CA HIS A 8 6.99 4.09 3.10
C HIS A 8 7.14 3.87 1.59
N ASP A 9 8.21 4.40 1.00
CA ASP A 9 8.48 4.25 -0.44
C ASP A 9 8.77 2.80 -0.84
N PHE A 10 9.25 1.96 0.08
CA PHE A 10 9.42 0.53 -0.18
C PHE A 10 8.08 -0.18 -0.35
N TYR A 11 7.01 0.31 0.28
CA TYR A 11 5.69 -0.29 0.10
C TYR A 11 5.13 0.04 -1.29
N HIS A 12 5.39 1.24 -1.81
CA HIS A 12 5.11 1.56 -3.21
C HIS A 12 5.86 0.62 -4.16
N ALA A 13 7.14 0.37 -3.90
CA ALA A 13 7.95 -0.55 -4.70
C ALA A 13 7.43 -2.00 -4.62
N LEU A 14 7.11 -2.48 -3.41
CA LEU A 14 6.59 -3.83 -3.17
C LEU A 14 5.31 -4.11 -3.97
N PHE A 15 4.37 -3.16 -3.99
CA PHE A 15 3.10 -3.29 -4.70
C PHE A 15 3.14 -2.78 -6.15
N GLY A 16 4.28 -2.25 -6.59
CA GLY A 16 4.41 -1.58 -7.88
C GLY A 16 3.43 -0.41 -8.05
N LEU A 17 3.09 0.30 -6.98
CA LEU A 17 2.14 1.42 -7.02
C LEU A 17 2.83 2.71 -7.48
N ARG A 18 2.27 3.37 -8.49
CA ARG A 18 2.72 4.72 -8.90
C ARG A 18 2.45 5.76 -7.81
N VAL A 19 3.25 6.83 -7.75
CA VAL A 19 3.02 7.94 -6.82
C VAL A 19 1.99 8.90 -7.41
N SER A 20 0.70 8.66 -7.13
CA SER A 20 -0.41 9.56 -7.47
C SER A 20 -1.53 9.46 -6.44
N ALA A 21 -2.50 10.36 -6.47
CA ALA A 21 -3.50 10.49 -5.40
C ALA A 21 -4.26 9.19 -5.09
N LEU A 22 -4.64 8.40 -6.10
CA LEU A 22 -5.40 7.15 -5.88
C LEU A 22 -4.53 6.03 -5.25
N PRO A 23 -3.38 5.65 -5.84
CA PRO A 23 -2.43 4.75 -5.21
C PRO A 23 -1.97 5.16 -3.81
N GLU A 24 -1.74 6.47 -3.58
CA GLU A 24 -1.32 6.97 -2.27
C GLU A 24 -2.38 6.65 -1.22
N LEU A 25 -3.65 6.97 -1.50
CA LEU A 25 -4.74 6.66 -0.59
C LEU A 25 -4.97 5.16 -0.44
N ALA A 26 -4.84 4.38 -1.51
CA ALA A 26 -4.89 2.92 -1.44
C ALA A 26 -3.81 2.37 -0.49
N LEU A 27 -2.58 2.91 -0.58
CA LEU A 27 -1.49 2.53 0.30
C LEU A 27 -1.76 2.99 1.74
N LYS A 28 -2.37 4.16 1.96
CA LYS A 28 -2.77 4.59 3.32
C LYS A 28 -3.80 3.66 3.96
N VAL A 29 -4.73 3.08 3.19
CA VAL A 29 -5.64 2.05 3.72
C VAL A 29 -4.84 0.82 4.17
N PHE A 30 -3.93 0.35 3.32
CA PHE A 30 -3.06 -0.78 3.65
C PHE A 30 -2.23 -0.49 4.91
N GLU A 31 -1.60 0.68 4.99
CA GLU A 31 -0.79 1.08 6.14
C GLU A 31 -1.61 1.18 7.43
N PHE A 32 -2.86 1.66 7.34
CA PHE A 32 -3.76 1.67 8.48
C PHE A 32 -4.01 0.26 8.99
N ALA A 33 -4.32 -0.67 8.09
CA ALA A 33 -4.60 -2.06 8.45
C ALA A 33 -3.35 -2.82 8.95
N ASN A 34 -2.18 -2.56 8.35
CA ASN A 34 -0.94 -3.29 8.66
C ASN A 34 -0.17 -2.70 9.85
N LEU A 35 -0.15 -1.37 9.98
CA LEU A 35 0.68 -0.66 10.97
C LEU A 35 -0.14 -0.09 12.13
N GLY A 36 -1.45 0.10 11.94
CA GLY A 36 -2.35 0.64 12.97
C GLY A 36 -2.21 2.14 13.21
N PHE A 37 -1.54 2.89 12.33
CA PHE A 37 -1.34 4.33 12.52
C PHE A 37 -2.61 5.14 12.19
N PRO A 38 -3.23 5.86 13.15
CA PRO A 38 -4.49 6.57 12.88
C PRO A 38 -4.39 7.65 11.80
N MET A 39 -3.21 8.26 11.65
CA MET A 39 -2.98 9.30 10.65
C MET A 39 -3.13 8.82 9.20
N THR A 40 -2.88 7.54 8.92
CA THR A 40 -3.04 6.99 7.57
C THR A 40 -4.52 6.83 7.23
N ALA A 41 -5.37 6.47 8.20
CA ALA A 41 -6.82 6.52 8.03
C ALA A 41 -7.34 7.95 7.82
N LEU A 42 -6.84 8.93 8.58
CA LEU A 42 -7.24 10.34 8.42
C LEU A 42 -6.87 10.90 7.04
N ALA A 43 -5.78 10.42 6.44
CA ALA A 43 -5.36 10.82 5.09
C ALA A 43 -6.41 10.49 4.01
N LEU A 44 -7.28 9.50 4.24
CA LEU A 44 -8.38 9.16 3.34
C LEU A 44 -9.38 10.32 3.13
N GLY A 45 -9.39 11.32 4.03
CA GLY A 45 -10.15 12.55 3.82
C GLY A 45 -9.78 13.32 2.55
N ALA A 46 -8.57 13.11 2.00
CA ALA A 46 -8.18 13.70 0.72
C ALA A 46 -9.00 13.17 -0.47
N SER A 47 -9.71 12.04 -0.32
CA SER A 47 -10.60 11.48 -1.34
C SER A 47 -11.72 12.45 -1.77
N VAL A 48 -12.12 13.38 -0.90
CA VAL A 48 -13.14 14.39 -1.19
C VAL A 48 -12.74 15.30 -2.37
N LYS A 49 -11.44 15.50 -2.59
CA LYS A 49 -10.92 16.35 -3.68
C LYS A 49 -10.66 15.58 -4.99
N MET A 50 -10.90 14.27 -5.02
CA MET A 50 -10.61 13.42 -6.18
C MET A 50 -11.75 13.43 -7.21
N LYS A 51 -11.44 13.02 -8.44
CA LYS A 51 -12.48 12.76 -9.45
C LYS A 51 -13.38 11.63 -8.97
N LYS A 52 -14.69 11.73 -9.25
CA LYS A 52 -15.69 10.72 -8.86
C LYS A 52 -15.26 9.29 -9.23
N ALA A 53 -14.80 9.08 -10.47
CA ALA A 53 -14.33 7.76 -10.91
C ALA A 53 -13.16 7.22 -10.07
N GLN A 54 -12.23 8.07 -9.62
CA GLN A 54 -11.13 7.62 -8.76
C GLN A 54 -11.61 7.32 -7.33
N CYS A 55 -12.53 8.13 -6.82
CA CYS A 55 -13.15 7.90 -5.51
C CYS A 55 -13.94 6.59 -5.49
N ASP A 56 -14.74 6.33 -6.53
CA ASP A 56 -15.51 5.09 -6.65
C ASP A 56 -14.59 3.87 -6.63
N ARG A 57 -13.50 3.90 -7.42
CA ARG A 57 -12.48 2.84 -7.40
C ARG A 57 -11.80 2.68 -6.04
N LEU A 58 -11.44 3.79 -5.39
CA LEU A 58 -10.84 3.76 -4.05
C LEU A 58 -11.72 2.97 -3.08
N TRP A 59 -13.01 3.31 -2.99
CA TRP A 59 -13.91 2.72 -2.01
C TRP A 59 -14.36 1.29 -2.35
N HIS A 60 -14.53 0.96 -3.63
CA HIS A 60 -15.06 -0.35 -4.04
C HIS A 60 -13.97 -1.39 -4.30
N GLU A 61 -12.78 -0.98 -4.73
CA GLU A 61 -11.68 -1.89 -5.07
C GLU A 61 -10.56 -1.84 -4.05
N PHE A 62 -10.00 -0.65 -3.80
CA PHE A 62 -8.76 -0.51 -3.05
C PHE A 62 -8.93 -0.56 -1.53
N VAL A 63 -10.04 -0.02 -1.00
CA VAL A 63 -10.32 -0.09 0.44
C VAL A 63 -10.49 -1.54 0.91
N PRO A 64 -11.33 -2.38 0.26
CA PRO A 64 -11.44 -3.79 0.61
C PRO A 64 -10.11 -4.54 0.48
N TRP A 65 -9.33 -4.26 -0.56
CA TRP A 65 -8.01 -4.84 -0.74
C TRP A 65 -7.06 -4.45 0.39
N GLY A 66 -6.92 -3.15 0.68
CA GLY A 66 -5.98 -2.64 1.67
C GLY A 66 -6.27 -3.17 3.07
N ILE A 67 -7.55 -3.28 3.43
CA ILE A 67 -7.97 -3.88 4.71
C ILE A 67 -7.62 -5.37 4.77
N ARG A 68 -7.94 -6.14 3.72
CA ARG A 68 -7.69 -7.59 3.70
C ARG A 68 -6.19 -7.89 3.66
N CYS A 69 -5.48 -7.30 2.72
CA CYS A 69 -4.04 -7.50 2.51
C CYS A 69 -3.24 -6.99 3.71
N GLY A 70 -3.51 -5.76 4.18
CA GLY A 70 -2.79 -5.20 5.32
C GLY A 70 -3.09 -5.92 6.62
N GLY A 71 -4.33 -6.35 6.84
CA GLY A 71 -4.76 -7.04 8.07
C GLY A 71 -4.33 -8.50 8.17
N SER A 72 -4.01 -9.17 7.06
CA SER A 72 -3.49 -10.54 7.06
C SER A 72 -1.96 -10.63 6.96
N ALA A 73 -1.31 -9.55 6.55
CA ALA A 73 0.12 -9.53 6.34
C ALA A 73 0.92 -9.41 7.64
N GLN A 74 2.20 -9.82 7.58
CA GLN A 74 3.16 -9.46 8.62
C GLN A 74 3.30 -7.95 8.73
N CYS A 75 3.74 -7.43 9.89
CA CYS A 75 3.96 -6.00 10.05
C CYS A 75 5.17 -5.54 9.22
N LEU A 76 4.93 -4.77 8.15
CA LEU A 76 5.99 -4.32 7.24
C LEU A 76 6.97 -3.34 7.89
N LEU A 77 6.62 -2.75 9.04
CA LEU A 77 7.52 -1.87 9.79
C LEU A 77 8.68 -2.66 10.41
N THR A 78 8.52 -3.95 10.72
CA THR A 78 9.55 -4.78 11.35
C THR A 78 10.49 -5.44 10.34
N VAL A 79 10.26 -5.28 9.05
CA VAL A 79 11.08 -5.86 7.99
C VAL A 79 12.38 -5.08 7.84
N TYR A 80 13.51 -5.81 7.78
CA TYR A 80 14.84 -5.28 7.46
C TYR A 80 15.00 -5.22 5.93
N TRP A 81 14.52 -4.14 5.32
CA TRP A 81 14.52 -3.94 3.87
C TRP A 81 15.92 -3.89 3.28
N GLU A 82 16.88 -3.38 4.05
CA GLU A 82 18.28 -3.26 3.71
C GLU A 82 18.98 -4.62 3.46
N GLU A 83 18.43 -5.71 3.98
CA GLU A 83 18.96 -7.06 3.83
C GLU A 83 18.31 -7.83 2.65
N ARG A 84 17.33 -7.23 1.97
CA ARG A 84 16.44 -7.93 1.02
C ARG A 84 16.56 -7.49 -0.43
N TRP A 85 17.54 -6.64 -0.77
CA TRP A 85 17.71 -6.09 -2.12
C TRP A 85 17.92 -7.14 -3.22
N GLY A 86 18.50 -8.29 -2.89
CA GLY A 86 18.73 -9.39 -3.83
C GLY A 86 17.58 -10.41 -3.89
N GLN A 87 16.54 -10.26 -3.07
CA GLN A 87 15.42 -11.19 -3.01
C GLN A 87 14.38 -10.83 -4.07
N GLU A 88 13.84 -11.83 -4.76
CA GLU A 88 12.77 -11.63 -5.73
C GLU A 88 11.51 -11.07 -5.03
N VAL A 89 10.88 -10.07 -5.65
CA VAL A 89 9.74 -9.35 -5.05
C VAL A 89 8.58 -10.30 -4.77
N GLN A 90 8.37 -11.30 -5.64
CA GLN A 90 7.30 -12.27 -5.45
C GLN A 90 7.54 -13.15 -4.21
N ASP A 91 8.78 -13.49 -3.92
CA ASP A 91 9.13 -14.28 -2.73
C ASP A 91 8.92 -13.45 -1.46
N ILE A 92 9.30 -12.17 -1.49
CA ILE A 92 9.02 -11.23 -0.39
C ILE A 92 7.50 -11.15 -0.14
N LYS A 93 6.70 -11.01 -1.19
CA LYS A 93 5.23 -10.94 -1.06
C LYS A 93 4.65 -12.19 -0.42
N ASN A 94 5.09 -13.36 -0.88
CA ASN A 94 4.65 -14.66 -0.34
C ASN A 94 5.04 -14.81 1.14
N GLU A 95 6.27 -14.44 1.50
CA GLU A 95 6.78 -14.49 2.88
C GLU A 95 6.01 -13.56 3.82
N LEU A 96 5.78 -12.32 3.38
CA LEU A 96 5.10 -11.29 4.17
C LEU A 96 3.57 -11.46 4.19
N GLY A 97 3.02 -12.36 3.37
CA GLY A 97 1.58 -12.60 3.27
C GLY A 97 0.82 -11.45 2.60
N VAL A 98 1.46 -10.74 1.67
CA VAL A 98 0.86 -9.65 0.90
C VAL A 98 0.64 -10.06 -0.56
N TRP A 99 -0.31 -9.42 -1.23
CA TRP A 99 -0.58 -9.64 -2.66
C TRP A 99 -0.90 -8.33 -3.38
N ASP A 100 -0.83 -8.38 -4.70
CA ASP A 100 -0.97 -7.20 -5.54
C ASP A 100 -2.36 -6.56 -5.43
N PRO A 101 -2.42 -5.22 -5.54
CA PRO A 101 -3.67 -4.47 -5.55
C PRO A 101 -4.47 -4.72 -6.84
N PRO A 102 -5.76 -4.33 -6.85
CA PRO A 102 -6.56 -4.28 -8.06
C PRO A 102 -5.83 -3.55 -9.21
N GLY A 103 -6.04 -4.03 -10.43
CA GLY A 103 -5.26 -3.61 -11.61
C GLY A 103 -5.34 -2.12 -11.97
N GLY A 104 -4.44 -1.70 -12.87
CA GLY A 104 -4.44 -0.33 -13.42
C GLY A 104 -3.73 0.73 -12.58
N LEU A 105 -3.09 0.34 -11.48
CA LEU A 105 -2.21 1.23 -10.69
C LEU A 105 -0.71 0.87 -10.82
N SER A 106 -0.39 -0.21 -11.53
CA SER A 106 0.98 -0.72 -11.65
C SER A 106 1.86 0.17 -12.52
N ILE A 107 3.13 0.33 -12.12
CA ILE A 107 4.18 1.02 -12.88
C ILE A 107 4.38 0.39 -14.27
N HIS A 108 4.15 -0.92 -14.40
CA HIS A 108 4.44 -1.73 -15.60
C HIS A 108 3.21 -2.05 -16.47
N SER A 109 2.11 -1.33 -16.34
CA SER A 109 0.98 -1.49 -17.27
C SER A 109 1.42 -1.07 -18.68
N LYS A 110 1.76 -2.06 -19.52
CA LYS A 110 1.60 -1.99 -20.97
C LYS A 110 0.15 -2.28 -21.32
#